data_AF-A0A523KKQ7-F1
#
_entry.id   AF-A0A523KKQ7-F1
#
_cell.length_a   1.000
_cell.length_b   1.000
_cell.length_c   1.000
_cell.angle_alpha   90.00
_cell.angle_beta   90.00
_cell.angle_gamma   90.00
#
_symmetry.space_group_name_H-M   'P 1'
#
loop_
_entity.id
_entity.type
_entity.pdbx_description
1 polymer ?
#
loop_
_entity_poly.entity_id
_entity_poly.type
_entity_poly.pdbx_seq_one_letter_code
_entity_poly.pdbx_strand_id
1 'polypeptide(L)'
;GRTHAVRQQLIESELDFFPVLFDDDGGVQDAYRVFAGVPDIFLIDAEGRIQARTQGWTGQRDESLLRMQLSRLVGVPIPMLLARTGYSGNEICGVCHEAEFETWQFTTHAGAFNTLVKHGADTDPECVSCHVVGFGETGGFVDSATTANLEDVGCETCHGRGGPHQSPDWVQNRDYAPVCATCHDDKHSLGFDYATFRPRISHAENMSLLSLPEHEKARILAERGRPGGSLLPTSADYVGSEACQSCHAAEFETWAASPHAHAIESLEAKSRVNDAECLACHTTAFGKPGGFPTGGSAESHADLARVGCESCHGPGGNHVAQDATHIGTIVSLADKCDSCVILQICGACHDDANDPGFRFKVEERIEAQRHGTLEPGTGKPKQTSAQWNGHPSDVERLAAAFRILDGEG
;
A
#
# COMPACT_ATOMS: atom_id res chain seq x y z
N GLY A 1 -40.43 -25.05 18.06
CA GLY A 1 -39.79 -24.30 16.96
C GLY A 1 -38.45 -23.74 17.43
N ARG A 2 -37.58 -23.30 16.51
CA ARG A 2 -36.25 -22.75 16.84
C ARG A 2 -36.31 -21.64 17.90
N THR A 3 -37.31 -20.76 17.84
CA THR A 3 -37.62 -19.70 18.82
C THR A 3 -37.76 -20.23 20.26
N HIS A 4 -38.42 -21.37 20.45
CA HIS A 4 -38.62 -21.96 21.79
C HIS A 4 -37.32 -22.53 22.36
N ALA A 5 -36.50 -23.16 21.52
CA ALA A 5 -35.21 -23.70 21.92
C ALA A 5 -34.23 -22.59 22.34
N VAL A 6 -34.20 -21.47 21.60
CA VAL A 6 -33.37 -20.30 21.97
C VAL A 6 -33.84 -19.69 23.29
N ARG A 7 -35.15 -19.54 23.51
CA ARG A 7 -35.67 -19.04 24.80
C ARG A 7 -35.29 -19.93 25.96
N GLN A 8 -35.42 -21.25 25.80
CA GLN A 8 -35.01 -22.18 26.86
C GLN A 8 -33.52 -22.12 27.13
N GLN A 9 -32.69 -22.08 26.09
CA GLN A 9 -31.25 -21.95 26.25
C GLN A 9 -30.87 -20.69 27.03
N LEU A 10 -31.53 -19.55 26.77
CA LEU A 10 -31.27 -18.30 27.49
C LEU A 10 -31.68 -18.39 28.96
N ILE A 11 -32.81 -19.01 29.27
CA ILE A 11 -33.24 -19.24 30.67
C ILE A 11 -32.26 -20.18 31.37
N GLU A 12 -31.90 -21.30 30.73
CA GLU A 12 -30.95 -22.29 31.28
C GLU A 12 -29.55 -21.69 31.50
N SER A 13 -29.18 -20.69 30.70
CA SER A 13 -27.91 -19.98 30.81
C SER A 13 -28.00 -18.73 31.70
N GLU A 14 -29.16 -18.46 32.32
CA GLU A 14 -29.44 -17.25 33.13
C GLU A 14 -29.20 -15.93 32.36
N LEU A 15 -29.47 -15.94 31.05
CA LEU A 15 -29.34 -14.80 30.12
C LEU A 15 -30.69 -14.19 29.72
N ASP A 16 -31.79 -14.65 30.33
CA ASP A 16 -33.16 -14.19 30.06
C ASP A 16 -33.47 -12.78 30.61
N PHE A 17 -32.49 -12.15 31.26
CA PHE A 17 -32.56 -10.75 31.68
C PHE A 17 -32.40 -9.76 30.51
N PHE A 18 -31.87 -10.20 29.36
CA PHE A 18 -31.86 -9.39 28.14
C PHE A 18 -33.18 -9.52 27.37
N PRO A 19 -33.76 -8.42 26.88
CA PRO A 19 -34.87 -8.50 25.93
C PRO A 19 -34.44 -9.25 24.66
N VAL A 20 -35.13 -10.36 24.36
CA VAL A 20 -34.85 -11.16 23.16
C VAL A 20 -35.87 -10.81 22.09
N LEU A 21 -35.38 -10.21 20.99
CA LEU A 21 -36.19 -9.94 19.81
C LEU A 21 -36.00 -11.05 18.79
N PHE A 22 -37.11 -11.61 18.30
CA PHE A 22 -37.11 -12.60 17.23
C PHE A 22 -37.48 -11.89 15.93
N ASP A 23 -36.58 -11.96 14.96
CA ASP A 23 -36.73 -11.36 13.63
C ASP A 23 -37.35 -12.37 12.65
N ASP A 24 -38.57 -12.82 12.94
CA ASP A 24 -39.22 -13.91 12.19
C ASP A 24 -39.57 -13.51 10.74
N ASP A 25 -39.69 -12.21 10.44
CA ASP A 25 -39.95 -11.65 9.11
C ASP A 25 -38.70 -11.15 8.38
N GLY A 26 -37.53 -11.20 9.02
CA GLY A 26 -36.24 -10.74 8.47
C GLY A 26 -36.08 -9.22 8.41
N GLY A 27 -37.00 -8.44 9.00
CA GLY A 27 -36.97 -6.98 8.91
C GLY A 27 -35.72 -6.36 9.55
N VAL A 28 -35.24 -6.91 10.66
CA VAL A 28 -34.00 -6.47 11.32
C VAL A 28 -32.79 -6.90 10.50
N GLN A 29 -32.77 -8.14 10.00
CA GLN A 29 -31.71 -8.66 9.15
C GLN A 29 -31.48 -7.77 7.93
N ASP A 30 -32.56 -7.38 7.25
CA ASP A 30 -32.51 -6.51 6.06
C ASP A 30 -32.05 -5.09 6.42
N ALA A 31 -32.58 -4.51 7.51
CA ALA A 31 -32.23 -3.16 7.94
C ALA A 31 -30.73 -3.02 8.27
N TYR A 32 -30.12 -4.04 8.86
CA TYR A 32 -28.71 -4.04 9.25
C TYR A 32 -27.79 -4.76 8.24
N ARG A 33 -28.32 -5.18 7.09
CA ARG A 33 -27.57 -5.85 6.02
C ARG A 33 -26.77 -7.07 6.50
N VAL A 34 -27.40 -7.89 7.35
CA VAL A 34 -26.77 -9.08 7.95
C VAL A 34 -27.03 -10.30 7.06
N PHE A 35 -26.18 -10.52 6.05
CA PHE A 35 -26.45 -11.53 5.00
C PHE A 35 -25.67 -12.85 5.13
N ALA A 36 -24.62 -12.92 5.96
CA ALA A 36 -23.91 -14.16 6.30
C ALA A 36 -23.01 -13.99 7.52
N GLY A 37 -22.76 -15.09 8.26
CA GLY A 37 -21.92 -15.15 9.46
C GLY A 37 -22.68 -14.76 10.74
N VAL A 38 -22.90 -15.73 11.63
CA VAL A 38 -23.39 -15.47 13.00
C VAL A 38 -22.32 -15.90 14.00
N PRO A 39 -22.17 -15.18 15.12
CA PRO A 39 -22.95 -13.98 15.50
C PRO A 39 -22.48 -12.71 14.76
N ASP A 40 -23.40 -11.74 14.62
CA ASP A 40 -23.09 -10.35 14.24
C ASP A 40 -23.58 -9.48 15.39
N ILE A 41 -22.65 -8.84 16.10
CA ILE A 41 -22.90 -8.20 17.39
C ILE A 41 -22.76 -6.69 17.22
N PHE A 42 -23.84 -5.96 17.48
CA PHE A 42 -23.84 -4.50 17.46
C PHE A 42 -23.89 -3.95 18.87
N LEU A 43 -23.04 -2.97 19.16
CA LEU A 43 -23.16 -2.12 20.34
C LEU A 43 -23.78 -0.81 19.92
N ILE A 44 -24.93 -0.49 20.52
CA ILE A 44 -25.72 0.68 20.19
C ILE A 44 -25.84 1.54 21.46
N ASP A 45 -25.55 2.83 21.36
CA ASP A 45 -25.67 3.76 22.48
C ASP A 45 -27.13 4.17 22.77
N ALA A 46 -27.31 4.97 23.83
CA ALA A 46 -28.63 5.46 24.24
C ALA A 46 -29.29 6.38 23.20
N GLU A 47 -28.51 6.95 22.28
CA GLU A 47 -28.99 7.78 21.17
C GLU A 47 -29.33 6.96 19.92
N GLY A 48 -29.15 5.63 19.97
CA GLY A 48 -29.44 4.73 18.86
C GLY A 48 -28.33 4.67 17.81
N ARG A 49 -27.11 5.15 18.10
CA ARG A 49 -25.96 5.10 17.18
C ARG A 49 -25.19 3.81 17.40
N ILE A 50 -24.77 3.18 16.31
CA ILE A 50 -23.88 2.03 16.33
C ILE A 50 -22.49 2.52 16.71
N GLN A 51 -21.99 2.07 17.86
CA GLN A 51 -20.66 2.39 18.39
C GLN A 51 -19.62 1.32 18.03
N ALA A 52 -20.06 0.07 17.87
CA ALA A 52 -19.21 -1.01 17.39
C ALA A 52 -20.04 -2.08 16.70
N ARG A 53 -19.40 -2.82 15.78
CA ARG A 53 -19.91 -4.03 15.17
C ARG A 53 -18.81 -5.09 15.19
N THR A 54 -19.14 -6.28 15.67
CA THR A 54 -18.25 -7.46 15.66
C THR A 54 -18.91 -8.55 14.84
N GLN A 55 -18.26 -8.96 13.75
CA GLN A 55 -18.74 -10.04 12.89
C GLN A 55 -17.99 -11.33 13.24
N GLY A 56 -18.73 -12.41 13.52
CA GLY A 56 -18.18 -13.67 14.02
C GLY A 56 -17.91 -13.65 15.53
N TRP A 57 -17.31 -14.72 16.03
CA TRP A 57 -16.86 -14.83 17.41
C TRP A 57 -15.64 -15.74 17.55
N THR A 58 -14.55 -15.18 18.05
CA THR A 58 -13.22 -15.78 18.21
C THR A 58 -12.81 -15.79 19.68
N GLY A 59 -13.36 -16.76 20.42
CA GLY A 59 -12.93 -17.12 21.78
C GLY A 59 -12.68 -15.92 22.70
N GLN A 60 -11.48 -15.90 23.28
CA GLN A 60 -11.09 -14.95 24.32
C GLN A 60 -10.94 -13.49 23.81
N ARG A 61 -10.57 -13.30 22.54
CA ARG A 61 -10.31 -11.95 22.00
C ARG A 61 -11.61 -11.16 21.92
N ASP A 62 -12.63 -11.72 21.28
CA ASP A 62 -13.89 -11.02 21.08
C ASP A 62 -14.64 -10.80 22.40
N GLU A 63 -14.52 -11.73 23.35
CA GLU A 63 -14.99 -11.48 24.72
C GLU A 63 -14.30 -10.26 25.35
N SER A 64 -12.97 -10.17 25.23
CA SER A 64 -12.18 -9.08 25.77
C SER A 64 -12.55 -7.74 25.13
N LEU A 65 -12.60 -7.69 23.80
CA LEU A 65 -12.97 -6.51 23.03
C LEU A 65 -14.39 -6.04 23.38
N LEU A 66 -15.37 -6.96 23.40
CA LEU A 66 -16.76 -6.64 23.74
C LEU A 66 -16.87 -6.05 25.14
N ARG A 67 -16.19 -6.64 26.13
CA ARG A 67 -16.20 -6.14 27.51
C ARG A 67 -15.58 -4.74 27.62
N MET A 68 -14.47 -4.50 26.92
CA MET A 68 -13.83 -3.19 26.87
C MET A 68 -14.75 -2.14 26.24
N GLN A 69 -15.36 -2.46 25.10
CA GLN A 69 -16.29 -1.56 24.41
C GLN A 69 -17.55 -1.28 25.24
N LEU A 70 -18.12 -2.31 25.90
CA LEU A 70 -19.25 -2.13 26.81
C LEU A 70 -18.88 -1.22 27.98
N SER A 71 -17.71 -1.42 28.60
CA SER A 71 -17.25 -0.54 29.67
C SER A 71 -17.15 0.91 29.22
N ARG A 72 -16.62 1.16 28.03
CA ARG A 72 -16.59 2.50 27.41
C ARG A 72 -18.00 3.05 27.21
N LEU A 73 -18.88 2.27 26.60
CA LEU A 73 -20.25 2.66 26.25
C LEU A 73 -21.06 3.09 27.48
N VAL A 74 -20.90 2.38 28.61
CA VAL A 74 -21.61 2.68 29.86
C VAL A 74 -20.84 3.64 30.78
N GLY A 75 -19.69 4.16 30.35
CA GLY A 75 -18.91 5.16 31.08
C GLY A 75 -18.25 4.65 32.36
N VAL A 76 -17.91 3.36 32.44
CA VAL A 76 -17.18 2.78 33.59
C VAL A 76 -15.70 2.56 33.21
N PRO A 77 -14.79 2.41 34.20
CA PRO A 77 -13.39 2.15 33.90
C PRO A 77 -13.19 0.96 32.95
N ILE A 78 -12.47 1.20 31.86
CA ILE A 78 -12.21 0.19 30.83
C ILE A 78 -11.12 -0.77 31.34
N PRO A 79 -11.39 -2.08 31.47
CA PRO A 79 -10.35 -3.04 31.84
C PRO A 79 -9.39 -3.23 30.66
N MET A 80 -8.08 -3.16 30.86
CA MET A 80 -7.09 -3.40 29.79
C MET A 80 -6.94 -4.90 29.51
N LEU A 81 -7.84 -5.46 28.68
CA LEU A 81 -7.90 -6.90 28.36
C LEU A 81 -7.13 -7.23 27.08
N LEU A 82 -5.84 -6.89 27.05
CA LEU A 82 -4.94 -7.18 25.92
C LEU A 82 -4.47 -8.64 25.93
N ALA A 83 -4.03 -9.15 24.78
CA ALA A 83 -3.38 -10.45 24.70
C ALA A 83 -2.11 -10.44 25.57
N ARG A 84 -2.06 -11.32 26.59
CA ARG A 84 -0.90 -11.41 27.50
C ARG A 84 0.36 -11.90 26.78
N THR A 85 0.17 -12.79 25.82
CA THR A 85 1.19 -13.39 24.97
C THR A 85 0.66 -13.31 23.53
N GLY A 86 1.45 -12.75 22.61
CA GLY A 86 1.04 -12.52 21.23
C GLY A 86 0.49 -11.11 20.99
N TYR A 87 -0.42 -11.00 20.02
CA TYR A 87 -0.91 -9.74 19.47
C TYR A 87 -2.42 -9.58 19.74
N SER A 88 -2.87 -8.34 19.93
CA SER A 88 -4.24 -8.00 20.30
C SER A 88 -5.09 -7.57 19.09
N GLY A 89 -4.46 -7.02 18.05
CA GLY A 89 -5.14 -6.40 16.91
C GLY A 89 -5.55 -4.95 17.16
N ASN A 90 -5.86 -4.25 16.08
CA ASN A 90 -5.99 -2.79 16.05
C ASN A 90 -7.24 -2.28 16.81
N GLU A 91 -8.35 -3.02 16.75
CA GLU A 91 -9.65 -2.60 17.30
C GLU A 91 -9.62 -2.49 18.83
N ILE A 92 -8.83 -3.33 19.49
CA ILE A 92 -8.65 -3.29 20.94
C ILE A 92 -7.98 -1.97 21.37
N CYS A 93 -7.01 -1.47 20.58
CA CYS A 93 -6.34 -0.20 20.84
C CYS A 93 -7.33 0.97 20.72
N GLY A 94 -8.20 0.93 19.70
CA GLY A 94 -9.21 1.96 19.42
C GLY A 94 -10.30 2.11 20.48
N VAL A 95 -10.39 1.18 21.45
CA VAL A 95 -11.30 1.37 22.59
C VAL A 95 -10.83 2.52 23.49
N CYS A 96 -9.52 2.70 23.68
CA CYS A 96 -8.97 3.77 24.52
C CYS A 96 -8.27 4.89 23.71
N HIS A 97 -7.68 4.54 22.56
CA HIS A 97 -6.93 5.44 21.68
C HIS A 97 -7.74 5.76 20.42
N GLU A 98 -8.89 6.39 20.61
CA GLU A 98 -9.88 6.64 19.56
C GLU A 98 -9.29 7.46 18.40
N ALA A 99 -8.65 8.58 18.72
CA ALA A 99 -8.08 9.48 17.72
C ALA A 99 -6.92 8.83 16.96
N GLU A 100 -6.05 8.09 17.65
CA GLU A 100 -4.95 7.37 17.02
C GLU A 100 -5.48 6.26 16.09
N PHE A 101 -6.51 5.52 16.52
CA PHE A 101 -7.15 4.49 15.71
C PHE A 101 -7.82 5.08 14.47
N GLU A 102 -8.62 6.14 14.62
CA GLU A 102 -9.28 6.80 13.48
C GLU A 102 -8.25 7.39 12.50
N THR A 103 -7.21 8.07 12.99
CA THR A 103 -6.16 8.60 12.10
C THR A 103 -5.39 7.51 11.38
N TRP A 104 -5.17 6.35 12.01
CA TRP A 104 -4.57 5.18 11.38
C TRP A 104 -5.43 4.63 10.23
N GLN A 105 -6.76 4.55 10.41
CA GLN A 105 -7.68 4.04 9.39
C GLN A 105 -7.61 4.80 8.05
N PHE A 106 -7.27 6.10 8.08
CA PHE A 106 -7.09 6.92 6.88
C PHE A 106 -5.78 6.68 6.13
N THR A 107 -4.86 5.89 6.68
CA THR A 107 -3.55 5.64 6.06
C THR A 107 -3.56 4.39 5.21
N THR A 108 -2.65 4.32 4.22
CA THR A 108 -2.48 3.11 3.38
C THR A 108 -2.13 1.87 4.19
N HIS A 109 -1.48 2.02 5.35
CA HIS A 109 -1.17 0.91 6.25
C HIS A 109 -2.41 0.14 6.72
N ALA A 110 -3.52 0.83 6.97
CA ALA A 110 -4.79 0.23 7.40
C ALA A 110 -5.58 -0.48 6.28
N GLY A 111 -4.98 -0.62 5.09
CA GLY A 111 -5.51 -1.41 3.99
C GLY A 111 -4.40 -2.12 3.20
N ALA A 112 -3.26 -2.35 3.85
CA ALA A 112 -2.08 -2.96 3.26
C ALA A 112 -2.36 -4.42 2.86
N PHE A 113 -3.04 -5.23 3.68
CA PHE A 113 -3.28 -6.62 3.34
C PHE A 113 -4.19 -6.77 2.11
N ASN A 114 -5.19 -5.89 1.99
CA ASN A 114 -6.08 -5.85 0.83
C ASN A 114 -5.33 -5.56 -0.49
N THR A 115 -4.16 -4.90 -0.46
CA THR A 115 -3.36 -4.77 -1.68
C THR A 115 -2.84 -6.13 -2.13
N LEU A 116 -2.40 -6.99 -1.20
CA LEU A 116 -1.96 -8.34 -1.53
C LEU A 116 -3.09 -9.18 -2.12
N VAL A 117 -4.29 -9.12 -1.53
CA VAL A 117 -5.47 -9.84 -2.05
C VAL A 117 -5.82 -9.40 -3.47
N LYS A 118 -5.78 -8.09 -3.76
CA LYS A 118 -6.03 -7.57 -5.11
C LYS A 118 -5.02 -8.04 -6.14
N HIS A 119 -3.78 -8.27 -5.70
CA HIS A 119 -2.67 -8.73 -6.54
C HIS A 119 -2.46 -10.25 -6.49
N GLY A 120 -3.26 -11.00 -5.73
CA GLY A 120 -3.10 -12.46 -5.58
C GLY A 120 -1.83 -12.88 -4.85
N ALA A 121 -1.27 -12.00 -4.02
CA ALA A 121 -0.02 -12.20 -3.27
C ALA A 121 -0.25 -12.40 -1.76
N ASP A 122 -1.51 -12.60 -1.34
CA ASP A 122 -1.94 -12.73 0.07
C ASP A 122 -1.48 -14.02 0.76
N THR A 123 -0.78 -14.90 0.03
CA THR A 123 -0.16 -16.12 0.55
C THR A 123 1.35 -16.17 0.35
N ASP A 124 1.93 -15.15 -0.29
CA ASP A 124 3.38 -15.07 -0.51
C ASP A 124 4.07 -14.59 0.78
N PRO A 125 4.92 -15.41 1.42
CA PRO A 125 5.59 -15.04 2.67
C PRO A 125 6.45 -13.76 2.56
N GLU A 126 7.04 -13.46 1.40
CA GLU A 126 7.81 -12.22 1.21
C GLU A 126 6.91 -10.97 1.23
N CYS A 127 5.67 -11.11 0.79
CA CYS A 127 4.68 -10.04 0.78
C CYS A 127 3.99 -9.92 2.15
N VAL A 128 3.52 -11.05 2.68
CA VAL A 128 2.74 -11.12 3.92
C VAL A 128 3.57 -10.60 5.09
N SER A 129 4.89 -10.86 5.15
CA SER A 129 5.74 -10.40 6.26
C SER A 129 5.71 -8.89 6.52
N CYS A 130 5.45 -8.08 5.49
CA CYS A 130 5.41 -6.62 5.58
C CYS A 130 3.98 -6.05 5.65
N HIS A 131 2.94 -6.85 5.40
CA HIS A 131 1.56 -6.39 5.21
C HIS A 131 0.59 -6.83 6.32
N VAL A 132 1.08 -7.53 7.33
CA VAL A 132 0.30 -8.02 8.48
C VAL A 132 1.07 -7.82 9.79
N VAL A 133 0.39 -8.03 10.91
CA VAL A 133 0.99 -7.97 12.25
C VAL A 133 1.59 -9.32 12.63
N GLY A 134 2.90 -9.35 12.88
CA GLY A 134 3.58 -10.47 13.56
C GLY A 134 3.70 -11.75 12.74
N PHE A 135 3.78 -11.69 11.42
CA PHE A 135 3.96 -12.88 10.59
C PHE A 135 5.20 -13.68 10.99
N GLY A 136 5.05 -14.99 11.17
CA GLY A 136 6.12 -15.89 11.61
C GLY A 136 6.45 -15.82 13.11
N GLU A 137 5.88 -14.85 13.85
CA GLU A 137 6.05 -14.70 15.29
C GLU A 137 4.99 -15.48 16.08
N THR A 138 5.32 -15.86 17.32
CA THR A 138 4.38 -16.60 18.17
C THR A 138 3.15 -15.75 18.50
N GLY A 139 1.97 -16.21 18.06
CA GLY A 139 0.69 -15.55 18.27
C GLY A 139 0.41 -14.39 17.31
N GLY A 140 1.21 -14.22 16.25
CA GLY A 140 0.96 -13.27 15.18
C GLY A 140 0.10 -13.84 14.05
N PHE A 141 0.02 -13.11 12.93
CA PHE A 141 -0.81 -13.49 11.79
C PHE A 141 -0.42 -14.85 11.20
N VAL A 142 -1.44 -15.66 10.90
CA VAL A 142 -1.32 -16.98 10.26
C VAL A 142 -2.11 -16.98 8.95
N ASP A 143 -3.40 -16.66 9.02
CA ASP A 143 -4.30 -16.58 7.87
C ASP A 143 -5.53 -15.71 8.19
N SER A 144 -6.22 -15.24 7.15
CA SER A 144 -7.42 -14.41 7.28
C SER A 144 -8.61 -15.13 7.92
N ALA A 145 -8.66 -16.46 7.91
CA ALA A 145 -9.77 -17.19 8.51
C ALA A 145 -9.65 -17.27 10.04
N THR A 146 -8.43 -17.28 10.57
CA THR A 146 -8.15 -17.47 12.00
C THR A 146 -7.61 -16.21 12.69
N THR A 147 -6.98 -15.30 11.94
CA THR A 147 -6.28 -14.11 12.45
C THR A 147 -6.61 -12.83 11.69
N ALA A 148 -7.84 -12.69 11.18
CA ALA A 148 -8.30 -11.49 10.45
C ALA A 148 -8.00 -10.16 11.19
N ASN A 149 -8.04 -10.17 12.52
CA ASN A 149 -7.75 -9.00 13.35
C ASN A 149 -6.27 -8.57 13.34
N LEU A 150 -5.39 -9.35 12.71
CA LEU A 150 -3.96 -9.07 12.53
C LEU A 150 -3.62 -8.77 11.08
N GLU A 151 -4.62 -8.67 10.20
CA GLU A 151 -4.43 -8.08 8.88
C GLU A 151 -3.98 -6.63 8.99
N ASP A 152 -3.37 -6.16 7.89
CA ASP A 152 -2.85 -4.82 7.70
C ASP A 152 -1.60 -4.48 8.55
N VAL A 153 -0.95 -3.36 8.19
CA VAL A 153 0.14 -2.82 8.99
C VAL A 153 -0.48 -2.09 10.18
N GLY A 154 -0.59 -2.83 11.29
CA GLY A 154 -1.32 -2.41 12.48
C GLY A 154 -0.50 -1.65 13.52
N CYS A 155 -1.17 -1.27 14.61
CA CYS A 155 -0.57 -0.57 15.75
C CYS A 155 0.66 -1.34 16.29
N GLU A 156 0.53 -2.66 16.41
CA GLU A 156 1.55 -3.52 17.00
C GLU A 156 2.75 -3.77 16.06
N THR A 157 2.67 -3.40 14.78
CA THR A 157 3.83 -3.37 13.87
C THR A 157 4.77 -2.21 14.22
N CYS A 158 4.19 -1.03 14.50
CA CYS A 158 4.98 0.18 14.82
C CYS A 158 5.36 0.27 16.29
N HIS A 159 4.45 -0.09 17.19
CA HIS A 159 4.56 0.11 18.63
C HIS A 159 4.95 -1.17 19.41
N GLY A 160 5.07 -2.29 18.70
CA GLY A 160 5.32 -3.60 19.29
C GLY A 160 4.08 -4.20 19.93
N ARG A 161 4.19 -5.43 20.42
CA ARG A 161 3.05 -6.17 21.01
C ARG A 161 2.39 -5.42 22.16
N GLY A 162 1.05 -5.53 22.22
CA GLY A 162 0.23 -4.92 23.26
C GLY A 162 0.36 -5.57 24.64
N GLY A 163 0.89 -6.79 24.79
CA GLY A 163 1.07 -7.38 26.13
C GLY A 163 2.37 -6.92 26.82
N PRO A 164 2.34 -6.25 28.01
CA PRO A 164 1.23 -5.79 28.86
C PRO A 164 0.89 -4.28 28.79
N HIS A 165 1.26 -3.58 27.71
CA HIS A 165 0.47 -2.51 27.05
C HIS A 165 1.30 -1.82 25.96
N GLN A 166 2.62 -1.76 26.10
CA GLN A 166 3.54 -1.55 24.99
C GLN A 166 4.91 -2.08 25.40
N SER A 167 5.69 -2.50 24.42
CA SER A 167 7.04 -3.03 24.62
C SER A 167 8.02 -1.87 24.73
N PRO A 168 8.42 -1.43 25.94
CA PRO A 168 9.16 -0.16 26.11
C PRO A 168 10.51 -0.15 25.40
N ASP A 169 11.09 -1.32 25.17
CA ASP A 169 12.37 -1.49 24.46
C ASP A 169 12.21 -1.62 22.94
N TRP A 170 10.97 -1.66 22.42
CA TRP A 170 10.67 -1.81 20.99
C TRP A 170 11.06 -0.57 20.20
N VAL A 171 10.66 0.61 20.69
CA VAL A 171 11.03 1.91 20.10
C VAL A 171 11.78 2.71 21.15
N GLN A 172 13.07 2.89 20.91
CA GLN A 172 13.93 3.69 21.78
C GLN A 172 13.89 5.15 21.36
N ASN A 173 13.82 6.07 22.33
CA ASN A 173 13.88 7.51 22.10
C ASN A 173 12.82 8.05 21.11
N ARG A 174 11.71 7.33 20.91
CA ARG A 174 10.67 7.65 19.90
C ARG A 174 11.22 7.68 18.47
N ASP A 175 12.31 6.96 18.20
CA ASP A 175 12.84 6.79 16.87
C ASP A 175 12.21 5.56 16.20
N TYR A 176 11.30 5.83 15.27
CA TYR A 176 10.60 4.80 14.50
C TYR A 176 11.34 4.45 13.20
N ALA A 177 12.44 5.14 12.86
CA ALA A 177 13.13 4.89 11.59
C ALA A 177 13.55 3.42 11.41
N PRO A 178 14.09 2.72 12.43
CA PRO A 178 14.41 1.29 12.30
C PRO A 178 13.17 0.43 12.05
N VAL A 179 12.03 0.77 12.65
CA VAL A 179 10.78 0.04 12.47
C VAL A 179 10.24 0.23 11.06
N CYS A 180 10.27 1.45 10.53
CA CYS A 180 9.87 1.72 9.14
C CYS A 180 10.77 0.96 8.15
N ALA A 181 12.08 0.93 8.40
CA ALA A 181 13.07 0.28 7.54
C ALA A 181 12.98 -1.26 7.51
N THR A 182 12.14 -1.88 8.37
CA THR A 182 11.87 -3.33 8.29
C THR A 182 11.11 -3.73 7.02
N CYS A 183 10.37 -2.78 6.44
CA CYS A 183 9.57 -2.98 5.23
C CYS A 183 9.92 -1.96 4.14
N HIS A 184 10.30 -0.74 4.53
CA HIS A 184 10.68 0.33 3.61
C HIS A 184 12.20 0.41 3.44
N ASP A 185 12.71 -0.37 2.51
CA ASP A 185 14.09 -0.33 2.05
C ASP A 185 14.18 0.05 0.56
N ASP A 186 15.40 0.04 0.02
CA ASP A 186 15.68 0.36 -1.38
C ASP A 186 15.14 -0.67 -2.39
N LYS A 187 14.82 -1.88 -1.95
CA LYS A 187 14.23 -2.95 -2.77
C LYS A 187 12.71 -2.86 -2.83
N HIS A 188 12.07 -2.55 -1.70
CA HIS A 188 10.62 -2.65 -1.51
C HIS A 188 9.91 -1.30 -1.55
N SER A 189 10.61 -0.18 -1.37
CA SER A 189 10.00 1.16 -1.32
C SER A 189 10.84 2.23 -2.02
N LEU A 190 10.52 2.55 -3.27
CA LEU A 190 11.17 3.64 -4.00
C LEU A 190 11.00 4.99 -3.29
N GLY A 191 12.09 5.73 -3.20
CA GLY A 191 12.09 7.10 -2.69
C GLY A 191 11.64 7.22 -1.23
N PHE A 192 11.69 6.14 -0.44
CA PHE A 192 11.40 6.21 0.98
C PHE A 192 12.41 7.12 1.67
N ASP A 193 11.90 8.21 2.20
CA ASP A 193 12.63 9.11 3.09
C ASP A 193 11.83 9.24 4.39
N TYR A 194 12.41 8.74 5.48
CA TYR A 194 11.73 8.70 6.77
C TYR A 194 11.21 10.09 7.20
N ALA A 195 12.02 11.14 7.02
CA ALA A 195 11.65 12.49 7.44
C ALA A 195 10.43 13.04 6.67
N THR A 196 10.36 12.78 5.36
CA THR A 196 9.27 13.24 4.49
C THR A 196 8.02 12.37 4.60
N PHE A 197 8.17 11.07 4.88
CA PHE A 197 7.04 10.13 4.94
C PHE A 197 6.39 10.07 6.32
N ARG A 198 7.15 10.21 7.41
CA ARG A 198 6.66 10.12 8.79
C ARG A 198 5.46 11.05 9.11
N PRO A 199 5.37 12.29 8.59
CA PRO A 199 4.18 13.12 8.79
C PRO A 199 2.88 12.49 8.27
N ARG A 200 2.93 11.67 7.21
CA ARG A 200 1.74 11.04 6.59
C ARG A 200 1.08 9.97 7.47
N ILE A 201 1.81 9.41 8.43
CA ILE A 201 1.35 8.36 9.35
C ILE A 201 1.27 8.85 10.81
N SER A 202 1.82 10.03 11.11
CA SER A 202 1.84 10.58 12.46
C SER A 202 0.42 10.92 12.93
N HIS A 203 -0.05 10.28 14.00
CA HIS A 203 -1.35 10.59 14.62
C HIS A 203 -1.54 12.09 14.86
N ALA A 204 -0.53 12.77 15.42
CA ALA A 204 -0.57 14.20 15.70
C ALA A 204 -0.78 15.08 14.44
N GLU A 205 -0.09 14.76 13.33
CA GLU A 205 -0.20 15.52 12.06
C GLU A 205 -1.54 15.21 11.38
N ASN A 206 -2.00 13.97 11.52
CA ASN A 206 -3.24 13.49 10.92
C ASN A 206 -4.50 13.85 11.72
N MET A 207 -4.39 14.47 12.91
CA MET A 207 -5.55 14.88 13.72
C MET A 207 -6.55 15.75 12.96
N SER A 208 -6.06 16.55 12.00
CA SER A 208 -6.90 17.40 11.16
C SER A 208 -7.89 16.60 10.30
N LEU A 209 -7.58 15.34 9.96
CA LEU A 209 -8.45 14.45 9.18
C LEU A 209 -9.78 14.17 9.89
N LEU A 210 -9.78 14.12 11.23
CA LEU A 210 -10.97 13.80 12.02
C LEU A 210 -12.05 14.88 11.91
N SER A 211 -11.63 16.12 11.61
CA SER A 211 -12.51 17.27 11.45
C SER A 211 -13.04 17.46 10.02
N LEU A 212 -12.63 16.61 9.07
CA LEU A 212 -13.10 16.69 7.69
C LEU A 212 -14.58 16.32 7.58
N PRO A 213 -15.32 16.89 6.60
CA PRO A 213 -16.66 16.42 6.27
C PRO A 213 -16.67 14.94 5.87
N GLU A 214 -17.77 14.24 6.15
CA GLU A 214 -17.87 12.78 5.89
C GLU A 214 -17.65 12.39 4.43
N HIS A 215 -18.10 13.21 3.47
CA HIS A 215 -17.86 12.94 2.05
C HIS A 215 -16.36 13.00 1.69
N GLU A 216 -15.60 13.86 2.36
CA GLU A 216 -14.17 14.00 2.13
C GLU A 216 -13.40 12.85 2.78
N LYS A 217 -13.80 12.44 4.00
CA LYS A 217 -13.30 11.20 4.63
C LYS A 217 -13.54 9.98 3.75
N ALA A 218 -14.75 9.84 3.20
CA ALA A 218 -15.10 8.76 2.29
C ALA A 218 -14.24 8.78 1.01
N ARG A 219 -13.96 9.98 0.45
CA ARG A 219 -13.07 10.14 -0.70
C ARG A 219 -11.65 9.66 -0.40
N ILE A 220 -11.07 10.07 0.73
CA ILE A 220 -9.73 9.65 1.16
C ILE A 220 -9.67 8.12 1.32
N LEU A 221 -10.67 7.52 1.98
CA LEU A 221 -10.74 6.08 2.16
C LEU A 221 -10.90 5.32 0.83
N ALA A 222 -11.66 5.87 -0.12
CA ALA A 222 -11.83 5.28 -1.46
C ALA A 222 -10.56 5.37 -2.32
N GLU A 223 -9.70 6.36 -2.06
CA GLU A 223 -8.41 6.53 -2.75
C GLU A 223 -7.29 5.68 -2.13
N ARG A 224 -7.52 5.09 -0.95
CA ARG A 224 -6.54 4.25 -0.25
C ARG A 224 -6.11 3.05 -1.10
N GLY A 225 -4.80 2.86 -1.22
CA GLY A 225 -4.22 1.76 -2.00
C GLY A 225 -4.19 2.01 -3.52
N ARG A 226 -4.55 3.21 -4.00
CA ARG A 226 -4.17 3.65 -5.35
C ARG A 226 -2.68 3.99 -5.36
N PRO A 227 -1.90 3.58 -6.38
CA PRO A 227 -0.51 4.00 -6.49
C PRO A 227 -0.43 5.53 -6.53
N GLY A 228 0.32 6.11 -5.59
CA GLY A 228 0.48 7.56 -5.51
C GLY A 228 1.24 8.10 -6.72
N GLY A 229 0.84 9.26 -7.24
CA GLY A 229 1.39 9.82 -8.49
C GLY A 229 2.82 10.36 -8.46
N SER A 230 3.63 10.02 -7.44
CA SER A 230 5.05 10.38 -7.39
C SER A 230 5.82 9.38 -6.53
N LEU A 231 6.22 8.27 -7.14
CA LEU A 231 7.07 7.24 -6.52
C LEU A 231 8.52 7.72 -6.30
N LEU A 232 8.86 8.91 -6.83
CA LEU A 232 10.18 9.52 -6.75
C LEU A 232 10.04 10.99 -6.38
N PRO A 233 10.48 11.41 -5.18
CA PRO A 233 10.53 12.82 -4.82
C PRO A 233 11.76 13.47 -5.46
N THR A 234 11.63 13.95 -6.70
CA THR A 234 12.68 14.70 -7.40
C THR A 234 12.10 15.97 -8.00
N SER A 235 12.90 17.04 -7.98
CA SER A 235 12.58 18.34 -8.60
C SER A 235 13.19 18.51 -9.98
N ALA A 236 13.74 17.43 -10.57
CA ALA A 236 14.29 17.47 -11.92
C ALA A 236 13.18 17.61 -12.97
N ASP A 237 13.48 18.33 -14.05
CA ASP A 237 12.63 18.38 -15.22
C ASP A 237 12.72 17.06 -16.00
N TYR A 238 11.61 16.69 -16.62
CA TYR A 238 11.59 15.64 -17.64
C TYR A 238 12.30 16.15 -18.91
N VAL A 239 13.04 15.26 -19.58
CA VAL A 239 13.89 15.62 -20.73
C VAL A 239 13.50 14.92 -22.02
N GLY A 240 12.57 13.97 -21.96
CA GLY A 240 12.11 13.20 -23.11
C GLY A 240 12.98 11.96 -23.40
N SER A 241 12.45 11.03 -24.20
CA SER A 241 13.09 9.73 -24.42
C SER A 241 14.27 9.82 -25.38
N GLU A 242 14.28 10.81 -26.28
CA GLU A 242 15.38 11.02 -27.23
C GLU A 242 16.70 11.34 -26.52
N ALA A 243 16.66 11.98 -25.34
CA ALA A 243 17.84 12.25 -24.53
C ALA A 243 18.57 10.98 -24.06
N CYS A 244 17.88 9.84 -24.00
CA CYS A 244 18.43 8.56 -23.53
C CYS A 244 19.17 7.79 -24.65
N GLN A 245 18.81 8.00 -25.91
CA GLN A 245 19.16 7.11 -27.02
C GLN A 245 20.67 6.95 -27.25
N SER A 246 21.45 8.03 -27.10
CA SER A 246 22.88 8.04 -27.42
C SER A 246 23.73 7.20 -26.47
N CYS A 247 23.30 7.07 -25.20
CA CYS A 247 23.97 6.29 -24.17
C CYS A 247 23.33 4.91 -23.97
N HIS A 248 22.01 4.81 -24.12
CA HIS A 248 21.20 3.60 -23.87
C HIS A 248 20.55 3.05 -25.16
N ALA A 249 21.36 2.87 -26.20
CA ALA A 249 20.86 2.53 -27.53
C ALA A 249 20.08 1.19 -27.58
N ALA A 250 20.54 0.18 -26.84
CA ALA A 250 19.90 -1.15 -26.83
C ALA A 250 18.54 -1.12 -26.09
N GLU A 251 18.49 -0.43 -24.94
CA GLU A 251 17.26 -0.23 -24.19
C GLU A 251 16.26 0.62 -25.00
N PHE A 252 16.75 1.68 -25.66
CA PHE A 252 15.93 2.54 -26.52
C PHE A 252 15.34 1.75 -27.69
N GLU A 253 16.11 0.89 -28.37
CA GLU A 253 15.59 0.04 -29.47
C GLU A 253 14.48 -0.89 -28.98
N THR A 254 14.65 -1.49 -27.79
CA THR A 254 13.65 -2.36 -27.18
C THR A 254 12.37 -1.59 -26.85
N TRP A 255 12.50 -0.43 -26.19
CA TRP A 255 11.36 0.43 -25.85
C TRP A 255 10.66 0.98 -27.10
N ALA A 256 11.40 1.43 -28.11
CA ALA A 256 10.86 2.02 -29.33
C ALA A 256 9.99 1.03 -30.13
N ALA A 257 10.23 -0.27 -30.00
CA ALA A 257 9.40 -1.31 -30.61
C ALA A 257 8.15 -1.68 -29.77
N SER A 258 8.01 -1.13 -28.56
CA SER A 258 6.94 -1.46 -27.63
C SER A 258 5.68 -0.61 -27.86
N PRO A 259 4.49 -1.09 -27.46
CA PRO A 259 3.26 -0.28 -27.50
C PRO A 259 3.34 1.04 -26.71
N HIS A 260 4.21 1.12 -25.69
CA HIS A 260 4.38 2.34 -24.88
C HIS A 260 4.95 3.50 -25.70
N ALA A 261 5.92 3.23 -26.59
CA ALA A 261 6.47 4.24 -27.50
C ALA A 261 5.43 4.78 -28.50
N HIS A 262 4.37 4.01 -28.75
CA HIS A 262 3.27 4.31 -29.69
C HIS A 262 1.95 4.63 -28.99
N ALA A 263 1.96 4.89 -27.67
CA ALA A 263 0.74 4.96 -26.88
C ALA A 263 -0.26 6.03 -27.39
N ILE A 264 0.22 7.17 -27.88
CA ILE A 264 -0.63 8.28 -28.34
C ILE A 264 -1.44 7.90 -29.59
N GLU A 265 -0.93 7.03 -30.45
CA GLU A 265 -1.59 6.59 -31.69
C GLU A 265 -2.93 5.91 -31.38
N SER A 266 -3.01 5.24 -30.23
CA SER A 266 -4.27 4.63 -29.77
C SER A 266 -5.33 5.66 -29.37
N LEU A 267 -4.94 6.84 -28.91
CA LEU A 267 -5.85 7.95 -28.63
C LEU A 267 -6.25 8.66 -29.92
N GLU A 268 -5.34 8.81 -30.89
CA GLU A 268 -5.63 9.35 -32.22
C GLU A 268 -6.70 8.51 -32.92
N ALA A 269 -6.52 7.18 -32.94
CA ALA A 269 -7.48 6.25 -33.52
C ALA A 269 -8.88 6.35 -32.89
N LYS A 270 -8.97 6.78 -31.63
CA LYS A 270 -10.23 6.96 -30.89
C LYS A 270 -10.70 8.42 -30.81
N SER A 271 -9.99 9.36 -31.43
CA SER A 271 -10.25 10.80 -31.32
C SER A 271 -10.30 11.31 -29.86
N ARG A 272 -9.38 10.81 -29.02
CA ARG A 272 -9.27 11.15 -27.58
C ARG A 272 -7.96 11.85 -27.20
N VAL A 273 -7.20 12.35 -28.18
CA VAL A 273 -5.91 13.04 -27.96
C VAL A 273 -5.98 14.32 -27.13
N ASN A 274 -7.18 14.87 -26.90
CA ASN A 274 -7.38 16.06 -26.06
C ASN A 274 -7.97 15.73 -24.67
N ASP A 275 -8.11 14.45 -24.36
CA ASP A 275 -8.69 14.00 -23.09
C ASP A 275 -7.61 13.94 -22.01
N ALA A 276 -7.71 14.82 -21.02
CA ALA A 276 -6.70 14.93 -19.95
C ALA A 276 -6.55 13.64 -19.12
N GLU A 277 -7.62 12.87 -18.92
CA GLU A 277 -7.55 11.60 -18.18
C GLU A 277 -6.81 10.54 -19.01
N CYS A 278 -7.04 10.51 -20.33
CA CYS A 278 -6.31 9.62 -21.23
C CYS A 278 -4.84 10.05 -21.38
N LEU A 279 -4.58 11.36 -21.51
CA LEU A 279 -3.22 11.89 -21.65
C LEU A 279 -2.35 11.60 -20.43
N ALA A 280 -2.93 11.49 -19.23
CA ALA A 280 -2.20 11.08 -18.03
C ALA A 280 -1.54 9.71 -18.14
N CYS A 281 -2.10 8.80 -18.95
CA CYS A 281 -1.58 7.45 -19.17
C CYS A 281 -0.88 7.26 -20.53
N HIS A 282 -1.14 8.14 -21.50
CA HIS A 282 -0.66 7.99 -22.89
C HIS A 282 0.45 8.97 -23.29
N THR A 283 0.91 9.80 -22.35
CA THR A 283 2.02 10.74 -22.55
C THR A 283 3.03 10.66 -21.40
N THR A 284 4.20 11.25 -21.59
CA THR A 284 5.25 11.28 -20.58
C THR A 284 4.97 12.43 -19.63
N ALA A 285 4.63 12.09 -18.39
CA ALA A 285 4.49 13.02 -17.27
C ALA A 285 3.54 14.20 -17.54
N PHE A 286 2.31 13.90 -17.97
CA PHE A 286 1.29 14.91 -18.27
C PHE A 286 1.15 15.96 -17.15
N GLY A 287 1.30 17.23 -17.52
CA GLY A 287 1.18 18.38 -16.62
C GLY A 287 2.30 18.53 -15.59
N LYS A 288 3.39 17.76 -15.67
CA LYS A 288 4.58 17.88 -14.80
C LYS A 288 5.64 18.81 -15.42
N PRO A 289 6.56 19.39 -14.62
CA PRO A 289 7.65 20.22 -15.14
C PRO A 289 8.52 19.48 -16.17
N GLY A 290 8.64 20.01 -17.39
CA GLY A 290 9.34 19.35 -18.49
C GLY A 290 8.57 18.19 -19.16
N GLY A 291 7.43 17.77 -18.61
CA GLY A 291 6.57 16.72 -19.17
C GLY A 291 5.59 17.25 -20.23
N PHE A 292 4.74 16.37 -20.76
CA PHE A 292 3.74 16.75 -21.76
C PHE A 292 2.79 17.82 -21.20
N PRO A 293 2.70 19.02 -21.80
CA PRO A 293 1.99 20.13 -21.17
C PRO A 293 0.48 20.01 -21.32
N THR A 294 -0.25 20.59 -20.36
CA THR A 294 -1.71 20.75 -20.44
C THR A 294 -2.06 21.61 -21.67
N GLY A 295 -2.88 21.06 -22.57
CA GLY A 295 -3.25 21.71 -23.83
C GLY A 295 -2.16 21.65 -24.92
N GLY A 296 -1.08 20.89 -24.70
CA GLY A 296 -0.11 20.55 -25.73
C GLY A 296 -0.70 19.61 -26.79
N SER A 297 -0.09 19.61 -27.98
CA SER A 297 -0.45 18.69 -29.06
C SER A 297 0.67 17.66 -29.30
N ALA A 298 0.32 16.50 -29.83
CA ALA A 298 1.28 15.45 -30.15
C ALA A 298 2.34 15.93 -31.15
N GLU A 299 1.96 16.78 -32.10
CA GLU A 299 2.87 17.31 -33.13
C GLU A 299 3.90 18.29 -32.55
N SER A 300 3.48 19.11 -31.58
CA SER A 300 4.35 20.11 -30.94
C SER A 300 5.24 19.53 -29.85
N HIS A 301 4.92 18.34 -29.35
CA HIS A 301 5.61 17.67 -28.25
C HIS A 301 5.85 16.19 -28.56
N ALA A 302 6.30 15.89 -29.79
CA ALA A 302 6.43 14.51 -30.29
C ALA A 302 7.23 13.59 -29.36
N ASP A 303 8.27 14.11 -28.69
CA ASP A 303 9.08 13.30 -27.78
C ASP A 303 8.34 12.91 -26.48
N LEU A 304 7.41 13.75 -26.05
CA LEU A 304 6.62 13.54 -24.83
C LEU A 304 5.24 12.93 -25.11
N ALA A 305 4.82 12.89 -26.38
CA ALA A 305 3.55 12.33 -26.85
C ALA A 305 3.59 10.79 -26.93
N ARG A 306 4.02 10.14 -25.84
CA ARG A 306 4.21 8.69 -25.71
C ARG A 306 4.42 8.32 -24.25
N VAL A 307 4.29 7.06 -23.90
CA VAL A 307 4.77 6.54 -22.62
C VAL A 307 6.28 6.33 -22.74
N GLY A 308 7.03 7.36 -22.38
CA GLY A 308 8.49 7.43 -22.53
C GLY A 308 9.26 6.75 -21.40
N CYS A 309 10.58 6.72 -21.53
CA CYS A 309 11.50 6.16 -20.51
C CYS A 309 11.16 6.67 -19.11
N GLU A 310 10.94 7.98 -19.01
CA GLU A 310 10.74 8.69 -17.74
C GLU A 310 9.37 8.40 -17.10
N SER A 311 8.41 7.79 -17.81
CA SER A 311 7.16 7.30 -17.22
C SER A 311 7.39 6.14 -16.24
N CYS A 312 8.49 5.39 -16.41
CA CYS A 312 8.87 4.31 -15.50
C CYS A 312 10.10 4.65 -14.65
N HIS A 313 11.05 5.39 -15.22
CA HIS A 313 12.35 5.67 -14.58
C HIS A 313 12.40 7.00 -13.80
N GLY A 314 11.36 7.83 -13.91
CA GLY A 314 11.33 9.19 -13.36
C GLY A 314 12.07 10.21 -14.22
N PRO A 315 12.08 11.50 -13.81
CA PRO A 315 12.67 12.58 -14.61
C PRO A 315 14.20 12.49 -14.67
N GLY A 316 14.73 12.56 -15.90
CA GLY A 316 16.13 12.37 -16.24
C GLY A 316 16.98 13.63 -16.24
N GLY A 317 16.42 14.82 -15.94
CA GLY A 317 17.16 16.09 -15.99
C GLY A 317 18.48 16.09 -15.20
N ASN A 318 18.48 15.52 -14.00
CA ASN A 318 19.71 15.37 -13.19
C ASN A 318 20.66 14.30 -13.75
N HIS A 319 20.15 13.32 -14.49
CA HIS A 319 20.91 12.21 -15.04
C HIS A 319 21.68 12.60 -16.30
N VAL A 320 21.10 13.46 -17.14
CA VAL A 320 21.72 13.93 -18.39
C VAL A 320 22.54 15.21 -18.22
N ALA A 321 22.52 15.82 -17.03
CA ALA A 321 23.26 17.05 -16.75
C ALA A 321 24.77 16.84 -16.90
N GLN A 322 25.46 17.87 -17.41
CA GLN A 322 26.90 17.87 -17.56
C GLN A 322 27.58 17.75 -16.18
N ASP A 323 28.55 16.84 -16.08
CA ASP A 323 29.27 16.49 -14.83
C ASP A 323 28.42 15.86 -13.72
N ALA A 324 27.21 15.38 -14.05
CA ALA A 324 26.38 14.65 -13.10
C ALA A 324 26.98 13.28 -12.74
N THR A 325 26.80 12.85 -11.49
CA THR A 325 26.93 11.43 -11.15
C THR A 325 25.72 10.70 -11.76
N HIS A 326 25.93 9.85 -12.75
CA HIS A 326 24.82 9.19 -13.46
C HIS A 326 24.16 8.11 -12.60
N ILE A 327 24.91 7.50 -11.68
CA ILE A 327 24.35 6.47 -10.78
C ILE A 327 23.54 7.14 -9.67
N GLY A 328 22.29 6.70 -9.52
CA GLY A 328 21.35 7.15 -8.49
C GLY A 328 20.61 8.45 -8.83
N THR A 329 20.79 8.99 -10.04
CA THR A 329 20.05 10.18 -10.52
C THR A 329 18.82 9.85 -11.36
N ILE A 330 18.62 8.58 -11.69
CA ILE A 330 17.44 8.03 -12.33
C ILE A 330 17.16 6.63 -11.74
N VAL A 331 15.90 6.17 -11.75
CA VAL A 331 15.57 4.87 -11.17
C VAL A 331 16.08 3.72 -12.02
N SER A 332 16.84 2.82 -11.40
CA SER A 332 17.01 1.46 -11.89
C SER A 332 15.87 0.60 -11.36
N LEU A 333 15.16 -0.10 -12.25
CA LEU A 333 14.11 -1.04 -11.87
C LEU A 333 14.63 -2.48 -11.71
N ALA A 334 15.84 -2.78 -12.18
CA ALA A 334 16.34 -4.15 -12.24
C ALA A 334 16.54 -4.79 -10.85
N ASP A 335 16.81 -3.99 -9.83
CA ASP A 335 17.07 -4.40 -8.44
C ASP A 335 15.85 -4.16 -7.53
N LYS A 336 14.69 -3.80 -8.10
CA LYS A 336 13.47 -3.50 -7.35
C LYS A 336 12.52 -4.69 -7.31
N CYS A 337 11.73 -4.77 -6.25
CA CYS A 337 10.71 -5.80 -6.14
C CYS A 337 9.62 -5.60 -7.21
N ASP A 338 9.37 -6.64 -8.01
CA ASP A 338 8.38 -6.62 -9.09
C ASP A 338 6.98 -6.24 -8.55
N SER A 339 6.59 -6.81 -7.41
CA SER A 339 5.27 -6.62 -6.80
C SER A 339 5.12 -5.31 -6.02
N CYS A 340 6.16 -4.88 -5.29
CA CYS A 340 6.05 -3.71 -4.41
C CYS A 340 6.31 -2.38 -5.15
N VAL A 341 7.22 -2.41 -6.13
CA VAL A 341 7.72 -1.20 -6.78
C VAL A 341 7.28 -1.13 -8.23
N ILE A 342 7.62 -2.14 -9.02
CA ILE A 342 7.38 -2.09 -10.48
C ILE A 342 5.89 -2.10 -10.76
N LEU A 343 5.12 -2.92 -10.03
CA LEU A 343 3.67 -2.95 -10.16
C LEU A 343 3.00 -1.63 -9.78
N GLN A 344 3.56 -0.83 -8.87
CA GLN A 344 3.01 0.49 -8.57
C GLN A 344 3.22 1.47 -9.73
N ILE A 345 4.34 1.36 -10.43
CA ILE A 345 4.62 2.15 -11.64
C ILE A 345 3.63 1.75 -12.75
N CYS A 346 3.50 0.44 -13.02
CA CYS A 346 2.57 -0.06 -14.03
C CYS A 346 1.11 0.27 -13.68
N GLY A 347 0.73 0.05 -12.42
CA GLY A 347 -0.62 0.24 -11.89
C GLY A 347 -1.10 1.68 -11.84
N ALA A 348 -0.23 2.67 -12.07
CA ALA A 348 -0.63 4.06 -12.26
C ALA A 348 -1.49 4.25 -13.53
N CYS A 349 -1.31 3.38 -14.53
CA CYS A 349 -2.07 3.38 -15.78
C CYS A 349 -2.84 2.07 -16.00
N HIS A 350 -2.31 0.95 -15.49
CA HIS A 350 -2.85 -0.39 -15.67
C HIS A 350 -3.62 -0.86 -14.44
N ASP A 351 -4.87 -0.41 -14.32
CA ASP A 351 -5.83 -0.90 -13.33
C ASP A 351 -7.07 -1.52 -14.00
N ASP A 352 -7.98 -2.08 -13.22
CA ASP A 352 -9.20 -2.71 -13.76
C ASP A 352 -10.11 -1.71 -14.53
N ALA A 353 -9.95 -0.39 -14.32
CA ALA A 353 -10.74 0.62 -15.01
C ALA A 353 -10.14 0.99 -16.38
N ASN A 354 -8.82 1.04 -16.48
CA ASN A 354 -8.09 1.51 -17.66
C ASN A 354 -7.54 0.36 -18.54
N ASP A 355 -7.15 -0.76 -17.94
CA ASP A 355 -6.69 -1.98 -18.63
C ASP A 355 -7.33 -3.25 -18.01
N PRO A 356 -8.61 -3.52 -18.33
CA PRO A 356 -9.32 -4.67 -17.78
C PRO A 356 -8.60 -5.99 -18.09
N GLY A 357 -8.20 -6.70 -17.03
CA GLY A 357 -7.54 -8.01 -17.13
C GLY A 357 -6.01 -7.97 -17.07
N PHE A 358 -5.39 -6.80 -16.90
CA PHE A 358 -3.94 -6.66 -16.68
C PHE A 358 -3.43 -7.59 -15.56
N ARG A 359 -4.16 -7.65 -14.44
CA ARG A 359 -3.82 -8.41 -13.23
C ARG A 359 -3.62 -9.92 -13.41
N PHE A 360 -4.08 -10.52 -14.51
CA PHE A 360 -3.96 -11.97 -14.72
C PHE A 360 -2.65 -12.41 -15.37
N LYS A 361 -1.81 -11.44 -15.80
CA LYS A 361 -0.58 -11.69 -16.55
C LYS A 361 0.54 -10.75 -16.13
N VAL A 362 0.51 -10.22 -14.90
CA VAL A 362 1.39 -9.12 -14.48
C VAL A 362 2.86 -9.45 -14.69
N GLU A 363 3.29 -10.68 -14.41
CA GLU A 363 4.67 -11.12 -14.60
C GLU A 363 5.05 -11.16 -16.09
N GLU A 364 4.18 -11.69 -16.95
CA GLU A 364 4.36 -11.67 -18.41
C GLU A 364 4.45 -10.24 -18.95
N ARG A 365 3.64 -9.32 -18.41
CA ARG A 365 3.64 -7.91 -18.80
C ARG A 365 4.91 -7.19 -18.37
N ILE A 366 5.37 -7.42 -17.14
CA ILE A 366 6.63 -6.88 -16.61
C ILE A 366 7.79 -7.40 -17.45
N GLU A 367 7.84 -8.71 -17.72
CA GLU A 367 8.93 -9.31 -18.49
C GLU A 367 8.98 -8.79 -19.92
N ALA A 368 7.82 -8.56 -20.56
CA ALA A 368 7.76 -7.98 -21.91
C ALA A 368 8.33 -6.56 -22.00
N GLN A 369 8.42 -5.83 -20.88
CA GLN A 369 9.04 -4.49 -20.82
C GLN A 369 10.48 -4.53 -20.32
N ARG A 370 10.95 -5.67 -19.82
CA ARG A 370 12.22 -5.76 -19.12
C ARG A 370 13.39 -5.60 -20.09
N HIS A 371 14.27 -4.66 -19.77
CA HIS A 371 15.49 -4.37 -20.53
C HIS A 371 16.66 -4.08 -19.57
N GLY A 372 17.85 -3.84 -20.12
CA GLY A 372 19.03 -3.45 -19.32
C GLY A 372 20.03 -4.58 -19.02
N THR A 373 21.13 -4.19 -18.40
CA THR A 373 22.35 -4.98 -18.19
C THR A 373 22.41 -5.73 -16.88
N LEU A 374 21.43 -5.59 -15.99
CA LEU A 374 21.40 -6.26 -14.68
C LEU A 374 20.34 -7.38 -14.63
N GLU A 375 20.62 -8.43 -13.87
CA GLU A 375 19.72 -9.53 -13.53
C GLU A 375 18.60 -9.04 -12.58
N PRO A 376 17.34 -9.42 -12.86
CA PRO A 376 16.18 -9.02 -12.05
C PRO A 376 16.30 -9.40 -10.59
N GLY A 377 15.96 -8.47 -9.69
CA GLY A 377 15.90 -8.67 -8.25
C GLY A 377 17.24 -8.95 -7.57
N THR A 378 18.36 -8.96 -8.31
CA THR A 378 19.68 -9.30 -7.76
C THR A 378 20.71 -8.19 -7.91
N GLY A 379 20.50 -7.25 -8.84
CA GLY A 379 21.47 -6.19 -9.14
C GLY A 379 22.78 -6.69 -9.79
N LYS A 380 22.87 -7.99 -10.14
CA LYS A 380 24.08 -8.58 -10.75
C LYS A 380 24.18 -8.28 -12.24
N PRO A 381 25.36 -8.12 -12.84
CA PRO A 381 25.48 -7.96 -14.29
C PRO A 381 25.03 -9.21 -15.05
N LYS A 382 24.25 -9.03 -16.11
CA LYS A 382 24.04 -10.06 -17.13
C LYS A 382 25.39 -10.35 -17.79
N GLN A 383 25.68 -11.63 -18.05
CA GLN A 383 27.00 -12.15 -18.50
C GLN A 383 27.54 -11.57 -19.83
N THR A 384 26.84 -10.62 -20.45
CA THR A 384 27.18 -10.02 -21.75
C THR A 384 27.13 -8.48 -21.75
N SER A 385 27.37 -7.80 -20.63
CA SER A 385 27.32 -6.33 -20.63
C SER A 385 28.53 -5.70 -21.34
N ALA A 386 28.24 -4.81 -22.29
CA ALA A 386 29.19 -3.97 -23.01
C ALA A 386 30.10 -3.15 -22.07
N GLN A 387 31.28 -2.76 -22.58
CA GLN A 387 32.24 -1.90 -21.88
C GLN A 387 31.58 -0.58 -21.47
N TRP A 388 31.45 -0.36 -20.16
CA TRP A 388 30.91 0.86 -19.58
C TRP A 388 32.01 1.93 -19.49
N ASN A 389 31.82 3.06 -20.16
CA ASN A 389 32.77 4.19 -20.26
C ASN A 389 32.36 5.40 -19.39
N GLY A 390 31.79 5.15 -18.20
CA GLY A 390 31.24 6.22 -17.37
C GLY A 390 32.27 7.05 -16.60
N HIS A 391 31.78 8.06 -15.87
CA HIS A 391 32.59 8.99 -15.10
C HIS A 391 33.38 8.25 -13.98
N PRO A 392 34.62 8.67 -13.63
CA PRO A 392 35.42 7.97 -12.61
C PRO A 392 34.72 7.72 -11.27
N SER A 393 33.90 8.67 -10.81
CA SER A 393 33.09 8.52 -9.58
C SER A 393 32.01 7.44 -9.69
N ASP A 394 31.48 7.23 -10.90
CA ASP A 394 30.49 6.18 -11.14
C ASP A 394 31.19 4.80 -11.15
N VAL A 395 32.46 4.73 -11.57
CA VAL A 395 33.24 3.47 -11.59
C VAL A 395 33.48 3.01 -10.17
N GLU A 396 33.82 3.93 -9.29
CA GLU A 396 34.02 3.67 -7.87
C GLU A 396 32.71 3.24 -7.19
N ARG A 397 31.56 3.83 -7.55
CA ARG A 397 30.25 3.43 -7.02
C ARG A 397 29.79 2.08 -7.53
N LEU A 398 29.92 1.80 -8.83
CA LEU A 398 29.65 0.47 -9.40
C LEU A 398 30.56 -0.59 -8.77
N ALA A 399 31.86 -0.31 -8.65
CA ALA A 399 32.80 -1.22 -8.01
C ALA A 399 32.47 -1.46 -6.53
N ALA A 400 32.02 -0.44 -5.80
CA ALA A 400 31.54 -0.59 -4.42
C ALA A 400 30.26 -1.44 -4.36
N ALA A 401 29.29 -1.21 -5.25
CA ALA A 401 28.07 -2.01 -5.34
C ALA A 401 28.36 -3.48 -5.65
N PHE A 402 29.31 -3.76 -6.56
CA PHE A 402 29.70 -5.14 -6.88
C PHE A 402 30.47 -5.83 -5.74
N ARG A 403 31.31 -5.10 -4.99
CA ARG A 403 31.99 -5.68 -3.81
C ARG A 403 31.01 -6.12 -2.71
N ILE A 404 29.89 -5.42 -2.56
CA ILE A 404 28.83 -5.77 -1.59
C ILE A 404 28.12 -7.07 -2.02
N LEU A 405 28.00 -7.34 -3.32
CA LEU A 405 27.34 -8.54 -3.85
C LEU A 405 28.21 -9.81 -3.79
N ASP A 406 29.53 -9.67 -3.72
CA ASP A 406 30.48 -10.79 -3.65
C ASP A 406 30.81 -11.24 -2.21
N GLY A 407 30.20 -10.62 -1.18
CA GLY A 407 30.33 -11.07 0.20
C GLY A 407 31.71 -10.83 0.83
N GLU A 408 32.57 -9.98 0.25
CA GLU A 408 33.82 -9.56 0.88
C GLU A 408 33.58 -8.30 1.73
N GLY A 409 33.08 -8.52 2.95
CA GLY A 409 33.01 -7.54 4.04
C GLY A 409 33.82 -8.00 5.24
#